data_AF-A0A6I5X2B6-F1
#
_entry.id   AF-A0A6I5X2B6-F1
#
_cell.length_a   1.000
_cell.length_b   1.000
_cell.length_c   1.000
_cell.angle_alpha   90.00
_cell.angle_beta   90.00
_cell.angle_gamma   90.00
#
_symmetry.space_group_name_H-M   'P 1'
#
loop_
_entity.id
_entity.type
_entity.pdbx_description
1 polymer ?
#
loop_
_entity_poly.entity_id
_entity_poly.type
_entity_poly.pdbx_seq_one_letter_code
_entity_poly.pdbx_strand_id
1 'polypeptide(L)'
;MRGDRAKSQPRSCRAKSRHPAPRERVSTSLDTSGRGCKAKRNGFTLIELMVALAVFAIAALTLLRMEGASIGRTADLDQRLLREVVAQNLAAEWLTDPTPPALGDTTGQTANLGRQFAYTRHVETMSDAGVIRVVVAVREVTPGAPSQAFTLEFMRQGGA
;
A
#
# COMPACT_ATOMS: atom_id res chain seq x y z
N MET A 1 77.82 -35.71 -33.23
CA MET A 1 79.09 -36.26 -32.68
C MET A 1 79.09 -35.99 -31.20
N ARG A 2 79.15 -37.04 -30.36
CA ARG A 2 80.32 -37.40 -29.51
C ARG A 2 80.75 -36.19 -28.66
N GLY A 3 80.57 -36.16 -27.35
CA GLY A 3 81.04 -37.14 -26.37
C GLY A 3 82.09 -36.46 -25.47
N ASP A 4 82.37 -37.09 -24.34
CA ASP A 4 83.47 -36.84 -23.38
C ASP A 4 83.24 -35.78 -22.29
N ARG A 5 83.05 -36.20 -21.02
CA ARG A 5 84.00 -36.81 -20.06
C ARG A 5 85.20 -35.91 -19.73
N ALA A 6 85.28 -35.48 -18.47
CA ALA A 6 86.41 -35.69 -17.56
C ALA A 6 86.20 -34.84 -16.29
N LYS A 7 86.03 -35.47 -15.12
CA LYS A 7 87.11 -35.78 -14.16
C LYS A 7 87.73 -34.50 -13.57
N SER A 8 87.34 -34.16 -12.35
CA SER A 8 88.02 -34.54 -11.10
C SER A 8 89.31 -33.78 -10.85
N GLN A 9 89.33 -32.96 -9.81
CA GLN A 9 90.39 -33.06 -8.80
C GLN A 9 89.97 -32.42 -7.46
N PRO A 10 90.30 -33.05 -6.33
CA PRO A 10 90.03 -32.55 -4.98
C PRO A 10 91.30 -32.00 -4.31
N ARG A 11 91.10 -31.53 -3.07
CA ARG A 11 92.09 -31.29 -2.00
C ARG A 11 92.72 -29.90 -1.99
N SER A 12 92.37 -29.10 -0.98
CA SER A 12 93.00 -29.26 0.34
C SER A 12 92.33 -28.35 1.37
N CYS A 13 91.99 -28.94 2.51
CA CYS A 13 91.59 -28.21 3.70
C CYS A 13 92.81 -27.51 4.28
N ARG A 14 92.75 -26.18 4.43
CA ARG A 14 93.60 -25.46 5.37
C ARG A 14 92.73 -24.53 6.21
N ALA A 15 92.52 -24.94 7.45
CA ALA A 15 91.86 -24.14 8.46
C ALA A 15 92.77 -23.00 8.91
N LYS A 16 92.22 -21.79 9.08
CA LYS A 16 92.75 -20.86 10.08
C LYS A 16 91.68 -19.90 10.62
N SER A 17 91.54 -19.97 11.95
CA SER A 17 91.12 -18.94 12.90
C SER A 17 89.79 -18.23 12.68
N ARG A 18 88.81 -18.64 13.50
CA ARG A 18 87.51 -18.00 13.69
C ARG A 18 87.65 -16.72 14.53
N HIS A 19 87.12 -15.63 14.01
CA HIS A 19 86.59 -14.48 14.74
C HIS A 19 85.35 -14.02 13.96
N PRO A 20 84.12 -14.06 14.53
CA PRO A 20 83.00 -13.35 13.94
C PRO A 20 82.59 -12.15 14.80
N ALA A 21 82.75 -10.95 14.22
CA ALA A 21 82.02 -9.74 14.61
C ALA A 21 80.76 -9.62 13.70
N PRO A 22 79.83 -8.68 13.97
CA PRO A 22 78.42 -8.99 14.20
C PRO A 22 77.60 -9.13 12.90
N ARG A 23 76.59 -10.01 12.95
CA ARG A 23 75.56 -10.10 11.90
C ARG A 23 74.45 -9.10 12.21
N GLU A 24 74.39 -8.04 11.42
CA GLU A 24 73.24 -7.17 11.25
C GLU A 24 72.06 -8.01 10.75
N ARG A 25 71.07 -8.24 11.61
CA ARG A 25 69.81 -8.88 11.25
C ARG A 25 68.82 -7.77 10.96
N VAL A 26 68.63 -7.46 9.67
CA VAL A 26 67.49 -6.66 9.21
C VAL A 26 66.23 -7.47 9.54
N SER A 27 65.61 -7.15 10.68
CA SER A 27 64.25 -7.56 10.99
C SER A 27 63.31 -6.55 10.35
N THR A 28 62.81 -6.86 9.16
CA THR A 28 61.61 -6.23 8.62
C THR A 28 60.44 -6.62 9.52
N SER A 29 60.17 -5.81 10.54
CA SER A 29 58.91 -5.84 11.28
C SER A 29 57.83 -5.26 10.37
N LEU A 30 57.03 -6.13 9.76
CA LEU A 30 55.71 -5.76 9.29
C LEU A 30 54.88 -5.43 10.53
N ASP A 31 54.80 -4.13 10.85
CA ASP A 31 53.86 -3.59 11.83
C ASP A 31 52.45 -3.74 11.23
N THR A 32 51.87 -4.92 11.38
CA THR A 32 50.43 -5.11 11.28
C THR A 32 49.81 -4.55 12.55
N SER A 33 49.80 -3.21 12.66
CA SER A 33 48.91 -2.49 13.55
C SER A 33 47.48 -2.58 12.99
N GLY A 34 46.97 -3.81 12.96
CA GLY A 34 45.55 -4.08 12.95
C GLY A 34 45.02 -3.56 14.28
N ARG A 35 44.66 -2.28 14.32
CA ARG A 35 43.70 -1.77 15.30
C ARG A 35 42.38 -2.51 15.04
N GLY A 36 42.30 -3.74 15.51
CA GLY A 36 41.04 -4.40 15.82
C GLY A 36 40.41 -3.53 16.89
N CYS A 37 39.58 -2.58 16.47
CA CYS A 37 38.68 -1.89 17.37
C CYS A 37 37.80 -3.02 17.94
N LYS A 38 38.15 -3.48 19.14
CA LYS A 38 37.37 -4.46 19.89
C LYS A 38 35.94 -3.96 19.87
N ALA A 39 35.06 -4.65 19.16
CA ALA A 39 33.64 -4.39 19.24
C ALA A 39 33.29 -4.57 20.71
N LYS A 40 33.06 -3.45 21.42
CA LYS A 40 32.54 -3.49 22.79
C LYS A 40 31.22 -4.24 22.68
N ARG A 41 31.19 -5.45 23.22
CA ARG A 41 29.95 -6.22 23.39
C ARG A 41 29.15 -5.54 24.49
N ASN A 42 28.48 -4.45 24.14
CA ASN A 42 27.49 -3.83 24.98
C ASN A 42 26.25 -4.73 24.92
N GLY A 43 25.92 -5.37 26.04
CA GLY A 43 24.67 -6.10 26.18
C GLY A 43 23.51 -5.11 26.35
N PHE A 44 22.37 -5.41 25.72
CA PHE A 44 21.15 -4.62 25.82
C PHE A 44 20.59 -4.67 27.24
N THR A 45 20.15 -3.52 27.76
CA THR A 45 19.52 -3.44 29.08
C THR A 45 18.03 -3.81 29.01
N LEU A 46 17.42 -4.14 30.15
CA LEU A 46 15.97 -4.42 30.22
C LEU A 46 15.15 -3.25 29.67
N ILE A 47 15.51 -2.01 30.03
CA ILE A 47 14.79 -0.81 29.61
C ILE A 47 14.91 -0.57 28.09
N GLU A 48 16.04 -0.94 27.49
CA GLU A 48 16.26 -0.78 26.04
C GLU A 48 15.36 -1.71 25.22
N LEU A 49 15.19 -2.96 25.66
CA LEU A 49 14.24 -3.88 25.04
C LEU A 49 12.79 -3.42 25.26
N MET A 50 12.45 -2.90 26.44
CA MET A 50 11.11 -2.36 26.70
C MET A 50 10.77 -1.17 25.80
N VAL A 51 11.71 -0.23 25.63
CA VAL A 51 11.52 0.92 24.74
C VAL A 51 11.45 0.46 23.29
N ALA A 52 12.32 -0.46 22.87
CA ALA A 52 12.31 -1.00 21.51
C ALA A 52 10.97 -1.67 21.17
N LEU A 53 10.44 -2.50 22.08
CA LEU A 53 9.13 -3.12 21.92
C LEU A 53 7.99 -2.11 21.94
N ALA A 54 8.06 -1.06 22.77
CA ALA A 54 7.04 -0.02 22.82
C ALA A 54 6.96 0.77 21.49
N VAL A 55 8.10 1.21 20.96
CA VAL A 55 8.16 1.91 19.67
C VAL A 55 7.74 0.98 18.54
N PHE A 56 8.17 -0.28 18.57
CA PHE A 56 7.76 -1.29 17.60
C PHE A 56 6.25 -1.54 17.64
N ALA A 57 5.65 -1.64 18.83
CA ALA A 57 4.20 -1.85 18.98
C ALA A 57 3.38 -0.66 18.46
N ILE A 58 3.84 0.58 18.69
CA ILE A 58 3.17 1.78 18.14
C ILE A 58 3.29 1.78 16.61
N ALA A 59 4.46 1.49 16.05
CA ALA A 59 4.66 1.38 14.61
C ALA A 59 3.82 0.24 14.00
N ALA A 60 3.70 -0.90 14.67
CA ALA A 60 2.83 -1.99 14.25
C ALA A 60 1.36 -1.56 14.29
N LEU A 61 0.91 -0.84 15.33
CA LEU A 61 -0.47 -0.35 15.43
C LEU A 61 -0.81 0.65 14.33
N THR A 62 0.11 1.54 13.95
CA THR A 62 -0.13 2.48 12.84
C THR A 62 -0.24 1.74 11.50
N LEU A 63 0.61 0.74 11.27
CA LEU A 63 0.51 -0.13 10.10
C LEU A 63 -0.81 -0.90 10.06
N LEU A 64 -1.22 -1.50 11.19
CA LEU A 64 -2.51 -2.21 11.32
C LEU A 64 -3.71 -1.27 11.08
N ARG A 65 -3.64 -0.02 11.56
CA ARG A 65 -4.68 0.99 11.34
C ARG A 65 -4.75 1.42 9.87
N MET A 66 -3.64 1.44 9.15
CA MET A 66 -3.61 1.75 7.72
C MET A 66 -4.34 0.66 6.91
N GLU A 67 -4.25 -0.58 7.34
CA GLU A 67 -4.86 -1.74 6.67
C GLU A 67 -6.36 -1.90 7.02
N GLY A 68 -6.74 -1.60 8.27
CA GLY A 68 -8.11 -1.71 8.77
C GLY A 68 -9.12 -0.70 8.19
N ALA A 69 -8.65 0.35 7.51
CA ALA A 69 -9.53 1.29 6.81
C ALA A 69 -10.18 0.69 5.54
N SER A 70 -9.70 -0.46 5.06
CA SER A 70 -10.16 -1.08 3.80
C SER A 70 -11.55 -1.72 3.93
N ILE A 71 -11.84 -2.40 5.05
CA ILE A 71 -13.08 -3.17 5.25
C ILE A 71 -14.31 -2.24 5.33
N GLY A 72 -14.20 -1.11 6.03
CA GLY A 72 -15.27 -0.11 6.09
C GLY A 72 -15.55 0.53 4.73
N ARG A 73 -14.50 0.79 3.93
CA ARG A 73 -14.64 1.38 2.60
C ARG A 73 -15.40 0.47 1.63
N THR A 74 -15.20 -0.84 1.70
CA THR A 74 -15.90 -1.78 0.81
C THR A 74 -17.40 -1.83 1.12
N ALA A 75 -17.80 -1.83 2.39
CA ALA A 75 -19.20 -1.82 2.79
C ALA A 75 -19.91 -0.51 2.37
N ASP A 76 -19.24 0.63 2.53
CA ASP A 76 -19.79 1.93 2.12
C ASP A 76 -19.97 2.03 0.60
N LEU A 77 -19.03 1.46 -0.18
CA LEU A 77 -19.12 1.40 -1.63
C LEU A 77 -20.27 0.50 -2.09
N ASP A 78 -20.42 -0.68 -1.49
CA ASP A 78 -21.52 -1.60 -1.80
C ASP A 78 -22.88 -0.95 -1.54
N GLN A 79 -23.02 -0.24 -0.42
CA GLN A 79 -24.23 0.53 -0.10
C GLN A 79 -24.49 1.69 -1.08
N ARG A 80 -23.45 2.29 -1.66
CA ARG A 80 -23.61 3.30 -2.72
C ARG A 80 -24.11 2.69 -4.02
N LEU A 81 -23.53 1.56 -4.43
CA LEU A 81 -23.94 0.85 -5.64
C LEU A 81 -25.40 0.43 -5.58
N LEU A 82 -25.87 -0.05 -4.42
CA LEU A 82 -27.29 -0.41 -4.24
C LEU A 82 -28.23 0.78 -4.46
N ARG A 83 -27.91 1.95 -3.90
CA ARG A 83 -28.72 3.18 -4.09
C ARG A 83 -28.70 3.64 -5.55
N GLU A 84 -27.57 3.51 -6.22
CA GLU A 84 -27.43 3.82 -7.64
C GLU A 84 -28.30 2.91 -8.51
N VAL A 85 -28.25 1.60 -8.30
CA VAL A 85 -29.11 0.63 -9.01
C VAL A 85 -30.60 0.96 -8.80
N VAL A 86 -30.99 1.30 -7.57
CA VAL A 86 -32.38 1.69 -7.28
C VAL A 86 -32.76 2.99 -8.00
N ALA A 87 -31.88 3.99 -8.03
CA ALA A 87 -32.12 5.23 -8.77
C ALA A 87 -32.25 5.00 -10.27
N GLN A 88 -31.41 4.13 -10.85
CA GLN A 88 -31.48 3.76 -12.26
C GLN A 88 -32.77 3.01 -12.59
N ASN A 89 -33.23 2.11 -11.71
CA ASN A 89 -34.51 1.41 -11.89
C ASN A 89 -35.69 2.40 -11.89
N LEU A 90 -35.72 3.34 -10.94
CA LEU A 90 -36.74 4.39 -10.88
C LEU A 90 -36.69 5.29 -12.12
N ALA A 91 -35.50 5.66 -12.58
CA ALA A 91 -35.36 6.44 -13.80
C ALA A 91 -35.91 5.66 -15.01
N ALA A 92 -35.52 4.40 -15.18
CA ALA A 92 -36.02 3.55 -16.26
C ALA A 92 -37.54 3.43 -16.26
N GLU A 93 -38.16 3.29 -15.07
CA GLU A 93 -39.62 3.28 -14.91
C GLU A 93 -40.24 4.59 -15.45
N TRP A 94 -39.74 5.76 -15.04
CA TRP A 94 -40.30 7.03 -15.51
C TRP A 94 -39.91 7.41 -16.94
N LEU A 95 -38.83 6.87 -17.48
CA LEU A 95 -38.44 7.05 -18.89
C LEU A 95 -39.31 6.21 -19.83
N THR A 96 -39.81 5.06 -19.35
CA THR A 96 -40.61 4.13 -20.15
C THR A 96 -42.11 4.31 -19.98
N ASP A 97 -42.56 5.00 -18.93
CA ASP A 97 -43.98 5.32 -18.73
C ASP A 97 -44.50 6.25 -19.84
N PRO A 98 -45.57 5.89 -20.58
CA PRO A 98 -46.16 6.78 -21.59
C PRO A 98 -46.64 8.10 -21.01
N THR A 99 -47.07 8.12 -19.75
CA THR A 99 -47.49 9.33 -19.04
C THR A 99 -46.28 10.04 -18.44
N PRO A 100 -46.06 11.33 -18.70
CA PRO A 100 -45.01 12.10 -18.04
C PRO A 100 -45.20 12.14 -16.52
N PRO A 101 -44.11 12.09 -15.73
CA PRO A 101 -44.20 12.27 -14.29
C PRO A 101 -44.73 13.69 -13.98
N ALA A 102 -45.54 13.79 -12.92
CA ALA A 102 -46.08 15.07 -12.46
C ALA A 102 -44.97 16.05 -12.09
N LEU A 103 -45.20 17.33 -12.38
CA LEU A 103 -44.31 18.43 -12.01
C LEU A 103 -44.25 18.61 -10.49
N GLY A 104 -43.12 19.11 -10.01
CA GLY A 104 -42.84 19.37 -8.59
C GLY A 104 -42.29 18.16 -7.86
N ASP A 105 -42.45 18.16 -6.53
CA ASP A 105 -41.92 17.13 -5.64
C ASP A 105 -42.88 15.96 -5.46
N THR A 106 -42.37 14.75 -5.63
CA THR A 106 -43.04 13.49 -5.30
C THR A 106 -42.14 12.65 -4.41
N THR A 107 -42.66 12.11 -3.31
CA THR A 107 -41.92 11.17 -2.46
C THR A 107 -42.54 9.79 -2.51
N GLY A 108 -41.73 8.75 -2.37
CA GLY A 108 -42.22 7.38 -2.29
C GLY A 108 -41.23 6.45 -1.61
N GLN A 109 -41.61 5.18 -1.56
CA GLN A 109 -40.74 4.10 -1.08
C GLN A 109 -40.71 2.96 -2.09
N THR A 110 -39.59 2.27 -2.15
CA THR A 110 -39.42 1.06 -2.96
C THR A 110 -38.57 0.04 -2.22
N ALA A 111 -38.81 -1.24 -2.52
CA ALA A 111 -38.07 -2.35 -1.95
C ALA A 111 -37.15 -2.93 -3.02
N ASN A 112 -35.87 -3.16 -2.69
CA ASN A 112 -34.96 -3.87 -3.58
C ASN A 112 -34.02 -4.76 -2.78
N LEU A 113 -33.83 -6.01 -3.20
CA LEU A 113 -32.97 -6.99 -2.52
C LEU A 113 -33.28 -7.13 -1.01
N GLY A 114 -34.56 -7.07 -0.62
CA GLY A 114 -34.99 -7.15 0.78
C GLY A 114 -34.68 -5.92 1.64
N ARG A 115 -34.22 -4.82 1.02
CA ARG A 115 -33.93 -3.53 1.66
C ARG A 115 -34.97 -2.50 1.27
N GLN A 116 -35.23 -1.54 2.17
CA GLN A 116 -36.19 -0.46 1.95
C GLN A 116 -35.48 0.82 1.57
N PHE A 117 -35.96 1.48 0.52
CA PHE A 117 -35.44 2.76 0.05
C PHE A 117 -36.56 3.80 0.01
N ALA A 118 -36.28 5.00 0.51
CA ALA A 118 -37.13 6.15 0.30
C ALA A 118 -36.54 7.02 -0.81
N TYR A 119 -37.40 7.51 -1.70
CA TYR A 119 -37.00 8.40 -2.78
C TYR A 119 -37.78 9.71 -2.76
N THR A 120 -37.15 10.74 -3.29
CA THR A 120 -37.76 12.04 -3.59
C THR A 120 -37.44 12.37 -5.04
N ARG A 121 -38.47 12.61 -5.84
CA ARG A 121 -38.40 13.02 -7.24
C ARG A 121 -38.82 14.48 -7.33
N HIS A 122 -37.97 15.31 -7.90
CA HIS A 122 -38.28 16.69 -8.27
C HIS A 122 -38.36 16.78 -9.80
N VAL A 123 -39.46 17.29 -10.33
CA VAL A 123 -39.65 17.47 -11.77
C VAL A 123 -39.89 18.94 -12.10
N GLU A 124 -39.09 19.49 -13.00
CA GLU A 124 -39.22 20.87 -13.48
C GLU A 124 -39.29 20.92 -15.01
N THR A 125 -40.07 21.86 -15.55
CA THR A 125 -40.11 22.11 -16.99
C THR A 125 -38.87 22.88 -17.42
N MET A 126 -38.27 22.46 -18.53
CA MET A 126 -37.07 23.03 -19.09
C MET A 126 -37.36 23.52 -20.51
N SER A 127 -37.56 24.83 -20.66
CA SER A 127 -37.82 25.54 -21.92
C SER A 127 -39.16 25.24 -22.63
N ASP A 128 -39.39 25.95 -23.74
CA ASP A 128 -40.60 25.91 -24.57
C ASP A 128 -40.73 24.64 -25.44
N ALA A 129 -39.68 23.80 -25.48
CA ALA A 129 -39.63 22.58 -26.29
C ALA A 129 -40.25 21.34 -25.61
N GLY A 130 -41.02 21.54 -24.53
CA GLY A 130 -41.68 20.45 -23.80
C GLY A 130 -40.73 19.51 -23.07
N VAL A 131 -39.46 19.87 -22.86
CA VAL A 131 -38.51 19.03 -22.10
C VAL A 131 -38.76 19.20 -20.60
N ILE A 132 -38.68 18.10 -19.85
CA ILE A 132 -38.70 18.11 -18.39
C ILE A 132 -37.38 17.57 -17.84
N ARG A 133 -36.92 18.16 -16.75
CA ARG A 133 -35.82 17.68 -15.95
C ARG A 133 -36.37 16.92 -14.76
N VAL A 134 -35.81 15.75 -14.51
CA VAL A 134 -36.17 14.90 -13.39
C VAL A 134 -34.92 14.68 -12.53
N VAL A 135 -34.99 15.07 -11.27
CA VAL A 135 -33.96 14.81 -10.26
C VAL A 135 -34.53 13.83 -9.24
N VAL A 136 -33.84 12.74 -8.97
CA VAL A 136 -34.24 11.75 -7.97
C VAL A 136 -33.15 11.53 -6.94
N ALA A 137 -33.51 11.68 -5.67
CA ALA A 137 -32.66 11.38 -4.53
C ALA A 137 -33.17 10.10 -3.85
N VAL A 138 -32.30 9.09 -3.73
CA VAL A 138 -32.61 7.79 -3.12
C VAL A 138 -31.77 7.59 -1.88
N ARG A 139 -32.41 7.26 -0.76
CA ARG A 139 -31.74 6.89 0.50
C ARG A 139 -32.26 5.54 1.00
N GLU A 140 -31.40 4.76 1.63
CA GLU A 140 -31.83 3.55 2.32
C GLU A 140 -32.48 3.94 3.67
N VAL A 141 -33.58 3.28 4.01
CA VAL A 141 -34.31 3.48 5.28
C VAL A 141 -34.36 2.22 6.14
N THR A 142 -33.68 1.15 5.72
CA THR A 142 -33.46 -0.04 6.52
C THR A 142 -32.74 0.32 7.84
N PRO A 143 -33.15 -0.22 9.00
CA PRO A 143 -32.47 0.04 10.27
C PRO A 143 -30.98 -0.29 10.21
N GLY A 144 -30.14 0.64 10.67
CA GLY A 144 -28.68 0.51 10.65
C GLY A 144 -28.00 0.83 9.32
N ALA A 145 -28.76 1.16 8.27
CA ALA A 145 -28.20 1.68 7.03
C ALA A 145 -27.80 3.16 7.19
N PRO A 146 -26.77 3.63 6.46
CA PRO A 146 -26.38 5.02 6.51
C PRO A 146 -27.42 5.89 5.78
N SER A 147 -27.61 7.12 6.27
CA SER A 147 -28.64 8.06 5.78
C SER A 147 -28.28 8.80 4.48
N GLN A 148 -27.11 8.50 3.90
CA GLN A 148 -26.63 9.16 2.69
C GLN A 148 -27.56 8.89 1.49
N ALA A 149 -27.90 9.94 0.75
CA ALA A 149 -28.65 9.84 -0.49
C ALA A 149 -27.71 9.68 -1.70
N PHE A 150 -28.18 8.99 -2.72
CA PHE A 150 -27.62 9.05 -4.07
C PHE A 150 -28.59 9.84 -4.95
N THR A 151 -28.08 10.77 -5.75
CA THR A 151 -28.89 11.61 -6.63
C THR A 151 -28.59 11.27 -8.08
N LEU A 152 -29.65 11.05 -8.87
CA LEU A 152 -29.59 10.89 -10.31
C LEU A 152 -30.43 11.98 -10.97
N GLU A 153 -29.91 12.55 -12.04
CA GLU A 153 -30.60 13.57 -12.85
C GLU A 153 -30.66 13.10 -14.29
N PHE A 154 -31.82 13.27 -14.93
CA PHE A 154 -32.00 12.99 -16.34
C PHE A 154 -33.07 13.90 -16.96
N MET A 155 -33.00 14.04 -18.29
CA MET A 155 -33.99 14.79 -19.06
C MET A 155 -34.95 13.82 -19.75
N ARG A 156 -36.21 14.21 -19.86
CA ARG A 156 -37.23 13.51 -20.64
C ARG A 156 -37.94 14.51 -21.55
N GLN A 157 -38.25 14.11 -22.80
CA GLN A 157 -39.21 14.88 -23.60
C GLN A 157 -40.61 14.67 -23.00
N GLY A 158 -41.22 15.74 -22.51
CA GLY A 158 -42.64 15.77 -22.19
C GLY A 158 -43.43 15.51 -23.47
N GLY A 159 -44.27 14.48 -23.45
CA GLY A 159 -45.09 14.14 -24.61
C GLY A 159 -45.94 15.33 -25.03
N ALA A 160 -46.00 15.56 -26.35
CA ALA A 160 -46.86 16.55 -26.99
C ALA A 160 -48.35 16.20 -26.85
#